data_AF-A0A7X0C6A8-F1
#
_entry.id   AF-A0A7X0C6A8-F1
#
_cell.length_a   1.000
_cell.length_b   1.000
_cell.length_c   1.000
_cell.angle_alpha   90.00
_cell.angle_beta   90.00
_cell.angle_gamma   90.00
#
_symmetry.space_group_name_H-M   'P 1'
#
loop_
_entity.id
_entity.type
_entity.pdbx_description
1 polymer ?
#
loop_
_entity_poly.entity_id
_entity_poly.type
_entity_poly.pdbx_seq_one_letter_code
_entity_poly.pdbx_strand_id
1 'polypeptide(L)'
;MTETLGYEKYAAGGCDIGGIVSSQLGHKYADELYGIHIGSGLPLDFFTGPRAWDFARNRPLTDDQPVDVRARIIELDHRWASHLAVQMLDGATLAHGLSDSPAGLLAWLLERWNAWSANGGDVESVFTKDDLLTHAVIYWVNNSIATSMRYYANANRYPWAPAHDRTPVVQAPVGLTFATYENPPGIHTATGRVQAFRTGPQADWFNHVNVNAHDHGGHFIPWENPDAWVNDLRRTFHGRRP
;
A
#
# COMPACT_ATOMS: atom_id res chain seq x y z
N MET A 1 -17.81 7.25 -10.89
CA MET A 1 -17.47 6.61 -12.18
C MET A 1 -18.73 6.35 -12.99
N THR A 2 -19.70 5.65 -12.41
CA THR A 2 -21.01 5.38 -13.01
C THR A 2 -21.87 6.63 -13.14
N GLU A 3 -22.30 7.23 -12.03
CA GLU A 3 -23.30 8.31 -12.03
C GLU A 3 -22.84 9.59 -12.74
N THR A 4 -21.64 10.10 -12.42
CA THR A 4 -21.17 11.40 -12.95
C THR A 4 -20.47 11.29 -14.31
N LEU A 5 -19.68 10.23 -14.53
CA LEU A 5 -18.89 10.08 -15.76
C LEU A 5 -19.53 9.14 -16.79
N GLY A 6 -20.63 8.45 -16.42
CA GLY A 6 -21.43 7.63 -17.34
C GLY A 6 -20.85 6.25 -17.69
N TYR A 7 -19.82 5.78 -16.99
CA TYR A 7 -19.25 4.45 -17.25
C TYR A 7 -20.11 3.36 -16.62
N GLU A 8 -20.77 2.51 -17.43
CA GLU A 8 -21.57 1.37 -16.94
C GLU A 8 -20.75 0.41 -16.06
N LYS A 9 -19.53 0.09 -16.51
CA LYS A 9 -18.52 -0.62 -15.72
C LYS A 9 -17.15 0.02 -15.88
N TYR A 10 -16.32 -0.11 -14.86
CA TYR A 10 -14.95 0.44 -14.86
C TYR A 10 -13.95 -0.52 -14.21
N ALA A 11 -12.67 -0.21 -14.34
CA ALA A 11 -11.60 -0.87 -13.60
C ALA A 11 -11.01 0.12 -12.61
N ALA A 12 -10.57 -0.36 -11.46
CA ALA A 12 -9.85 0.45 -10.47
C ALA A 12 -8.48 -0.18 -10.19
N GLY A 13 -7.50 0.63 -9.81
CA GLY A 13 -6.22 0.10 -9.39
C GLY A 13 -5.43 1.11 -8.59
N GLY A 14 -4.55 0.60 -7.73
CA GLY A 14 -3.76 1.44 -6.84
C GLY A 14 -2.81 0.63 -5.98
N CYS A 15 -1.76 1.32 -5.51
CA CYS A 15 -0.85 0.83 -4.47
C CYS A 15 -1.18 1.55 -3.16
N ASP A 16 -0.58 1.10 -2.06
CA ASP A 16 -0.71 1.73 -0.74
C ASP A 16 -2.19 1.98 -0.36
N ILE A 17 -2.55 3.17 0.14
CA ILE A 17 -3.94 3.54 0.44
C ILE A 17 -4.85 3.41 -0.78
N GLY A 18 -4.36 3.66 -1.99
CA GLY A 18 -5.10 3.45 -3.23
C GLY A 18 -5.49 1.98 -3.47
N GLY A 19 -4.68 1.03 -2.99
CA GLY A 19 -4.99 -0.40 -2.99
C GLY A 19 -6.13 -0.75 -2.02
N ILE A 20 -6.15 -0.14 -0.83
CA ILE A 20 -7.25 -0.27 0.14
C ILE A 20 -8.54 0.33 -0.44
N VAL A 21 -8.48 1.55 -1.01
CA VAL A 21 -9.64 2.20 -1.63
C VAL A 21 -10.17 1.37 -2.79
N SER A 22 -9.29 0.86 -3.67
CA SER A 22 -9.69 -0.04 -4.76
C SER A 22 -10.34 -1.31 -4.24
N SER A 23 -9.84 -1.87 -3.14
CA SER A 23 -10.43 -3.04 -2.48
C SER A 23 -11.79 -2.73 -1.85
N GLN A 24 -12.00 -1.53 -1.31
CA GLN A 24 -13.33 -1.09 -0.82
C GLN A 24 -14.33 -0.97 -1.97
N LEU A 25 -13.89 -0.45 -3.13
CA LEU A 25 -14.72 -0.46 -4.34
C LEU A 25 -15.04 -1.90 -4.76
N GLY A 26 -14.04 -2.79 -4.77
CA GLY A 26 -14.20 -4.21 -5.10
C GLY A 26 -15.07 -5.01 -4.13
N HIS A 27 -15.22 -4.54 -2.90
CA HIS A 27 -16.17 -5.07 -1.92
C HIS A 27 -17.59 -4.53 -2.17
N LYS A 28 -17.75 -3.20 -2.15
CA LYS A 28 -19.07 -2.56 -2.14
C LYS A 28 -19.75 -2.52 -3.51
N TYR A 29 -18.98 -2.37 -4.59
CA TYR A 29 -19.48 -2.10 -5.94
C TYR A 29 -18.96 -3.14 -6.95
N ALA A 30 -18.85 -4.40 -6.53
CA ALA A 30 -18.27 -5.47 -7.35
C ALA A 30 -18.95 -5.61 -8.73
N ASP A 31 -20.27 -5.43 -8.81
CA ASP A 31 -21.03 -5.58 -10.04
C ASP A 31 -20.75 -4.47 -11.07
N GLU A 32 -20.30 -3.29 -10.60
CA GLU A 32 -19.91 -2.14 -11.43
C GLU A 32 -18.45 -2.22 -11.91
N LEU A 33 -17.71 -3.27 -11.53
CA LEU A 33 -16.29 -3.41 -11.81
C LEU A 33 -16.01 -4.54 -12.81
N TYR A 34 -15.12 -4.27 -13.76
CA TYR A 34 -14.44 -5.31 -14.53
C TYR A 34 -13.42 -6.09 -13.67
N GLY A 35 -12.97 -5.45 -12.59
CA GLY A 35 -11.99 -5.96 -11.64
C GLY A 35 -11.15 -4.84 -11.06
N ILE A 36 -10.26 -5.19 -10.14
CA ILE A 36 -9.28 -4.28 -9.55
C ILE A 36 -7.85 -4.81 -9.71
N HIS A 37 -6.87 -3.92 -9.75
CA HIS A 37 -5.45 -4.29 -9.76
C HIS A 37 -4.67 -3.54 -8.69
N ILE A 38 -4.09 -4.26 -7.73
CA ILE A 38 -3.52 -3.66 -6.51
C ILE A 38 -2.07 -4.09 -6.27
N GLY A 39 -1.28 -3.17 -5.69
CA GLY A 39 0.11 -3.42 -5.30
C GLY A 39 0.30 -4.02 -3.91
N SER A 40 -0.78 -4.07 -3.11
CA SER A 40 -0.74 -4.58 -1.74
C SER A 40 -2.02 -5.32 -1.40
N GLY A 41 -1.89 -6.48 -0.73
CA GLY A 41 -3.00 -7.37 -0.36
C GLY A 41 -3.51 -7.13 1.06
N LEU A 42 -3.51 -5.89 1.54
CA LEU A 42 -3.94 -5.57 2.90
C LEU A 42 -5.47 -5.77 3.05
N PRO A 43 -5.93 -6.47 4.12
CA PRO A 43 -7.34 -6.55 4.45
C PRO A 43 -7.98 -5.18 4.68
N LEU A 44 -9.30 -5.08 4.46
CA LEU A 44 -10.02 -3.80 4.61
C LEU A 44 -10.12 -3.31 6.06
N ASP A 45 -9.99 -4.23 7.01
CA ASP A 45 -9.97 -3.94 8.44
C ASP A 45 -8.55 -3.60 8.96
N PHE A 46 -7.58 -3.34 8.07
CA PHE A 46 -6.17 -3.24 8.43
C PHE A 46 -5.88 -2.24 9.57
N PHE A 47 -6.57 -1.10 9.57
CA PHE A 47 -6.41 -0.05 10.57
C PHE A 47 -7.40 -0.15 11.75
N THR A 48 -8.03 -1.31 11.96
CA THR A 48 -8.97 -1.52 13.07
C THR A 48 -8.23 -1.98 14.34
N GLY A 49 -8.60 -1.40 15.49
CA GLY A 49 -8.13 -1.83 16.80
C GLY A 49 -7.22 -0.82 17.52
N PRO A 50 -6.85 -1.10 18.78
CA PRO A 50 -6.20 -0.14 19.68
C PRO A 50 -4.74 0.18 19.31
N ARG A 51 -4.09 -0.68 18.53
CA ARG A 51 -2.71 -0.50 18.04
C ARG A 51 -2.64 -0.64 16.52
N ALA A 52 -3.60 -0.06 15.80
CA ALA A 52 -3.67 -0.13 14.35
C ALA A 52 -2.46 0.47 13.61
N TRP A 53 -1.64 1.27 14.30
CA TRP A 53 -0.37 1.78 13.80
C TRP A 53 0.77 0.75 13.84
N ASP A 54 0.61 -0.35 14.60
CA ASP A 54 1.59 -1.44 14.68
C ASP A 54 1.46 -2.34 13.44
N PHE A 55 2.25 -2.02 12.41
CA PHE A 55 2.31 -2.78 11.17
C PHE A 55 2.79 -4.23 11.38
N ALA A 56 3.59 -4.48 12.42
CA ALA A 56 4.05 -5.81 12.78
C ALA A 56 2.96 -6.65 13.44
N ARG A 57 1.80 -6.07 13.78
CA ARG A 57 0.62 -6.73 14.38
C ARG A 57 0.98 -7.57 15.61
N ASN A 58 1.76 -6.99 16.53
CA ASN A 58 2.29 -7.68 17.71
C ASN A 58 3.13 -8.94 17.40
N ARG A 59 3.77 -9.07 16.23
CA ARG A 59 4.79 -10.11 16.04
C ARG A 59 5.86 -9.91 17.11
N PRO A 60 6.00 -10.83 18.08
CA PRO A 60 6.92 -10.62 19.17
C PRO A 60 8.35 -10.76 18.62
N LEU A 61 9.25 -9.91 19.10
CA LEU A 61 10.69 -10.12 18.94
C LEU A 61 11.12 -11.07 20.06
N THR A 62 11.40 -12.32 19.70
CA THR A 62 11.85 -13.35 20.64
C THR A 62 13.26 -13.80 20.31
N ASP A 63 14.01 -14.21 21.33
CA ASP A 63 15.43 -14.57 21.17
C ASP A 63 15.63 -15.89 20.40
N ASP A 64 14.59 -16.70 20.24
CA ASP A 64 14.59 -17.97 19.52
C ASP A 64 14.32 -17.84 18.01
N GLN A 65 13.99 -16.63 17.53
CA GLN A 65 13.76 -16.39 16.09
C GLN A 65 15.06 -16.49 15.28
N PRO A 66 15.00 -16.99 14.03
CA PRO A 66 16.11 -16.87 13.09
C PRO A 66 16.58 -15.41 12.98
N VAL A 67 17.90 -15.22 12.92
CA VAL A 67 18.54 -13.88 12.96
C VAL A 67 18.03 -12.99 11.82
N ASP A 68 17.87 -13.55 10.63
CA ASP A 68 17.37 -12.86 9.44
C ASP A 68 15.90 -12.44 9.58
N VAL A 69 15.06 -13.31 10.14
CA VAL A 69 13.65 -13.02 10.43
C VAL A 69 13.54 -11.87 11.44
N ARG A 70 14.31 -11.94 12.53
CA ARG A 70 14.34 -10.91 13.58
C ARG A 70 14.83 -9.57 13.02
N ALA A 71 15.89 -9.58 12.22
CA ALA A 71 16.40 -8.38 11.55
C ALA A 71 15.36 -7.75 10.63
N ARG A 72 14.63 -8.55 9.85
CA ARG A 72 13.58 -8.06 8.95
C ARG A 72 12.39 -7.46 9.72
N ILE A 73 12.02 -7.99 10.89
CA ILE A 73 10.97 -7.39 11.72
C ILE A 73 11.40 -5.98 12.18
N ILE A 74 12.62 -5.85 12.72
CA ILE A 74 13.16 -4.56 13.19
C ILE A 74 13.23 -3.55 12.04
N GLU A 75 13.67 -3.98 10.86
CA GLU A 75 13.77 -3.14 9.69
C GLU A 75 12.40 -2.66 9.19
N LEU A 76 11.36 -3.50 9.25
CA LEU A 76 9.98 -3.09 8.96
C LEU A 76 9.46 -2.05 9.97
N ASP A 77 9.80 -2.16 11.25
CA ASP A 77 9.45 -1.15 12.26
C ASP A 77 10.10 0.21 11.92
N HIS A 78 11.40 0.22 11.60
CA HIS A 78 12.09 1.44 11.17
C HIS A 78 11.46 2.05 9.90
N ARG A 79 10.97 1.21 8.99
CA ARG A 79 10.38 1.64 7.73
C ARG A 79 8.99 2.27 7.90
N TRP A 80 8.13 1.70 8.75
CA TRP A 80 6.70 2.06 8.79
C TRP A 80 6.23 2.69 10.10
N ALA A 81 6.80 2.31 11.24
CA ALA A 81 6.19 2.58 12.54
C ALA A 81 6.09 4.08 12.83
N SER A 82 7.15 4.85 12.57
CA SER A 82 7.15 6.30 12.81
C SER A 82 6.07 7.02 12.01
N HIS A 83 5.91 6.63 10.74
CA HIS A 83 4.92 7.19 9.82
C HIS A 83 3.50 6.88 10.28
N LEU A 84 3.19 5.60 10.55
CA LEU A 84 1.85 5.19 10.93
C LEU A 84 1.46 5.69 12.32
N ALA A 85 2.37 5.57 13.30
CA ALA A 85 2.09 5.96 14.68
C ALA A 85 1.82 7.46 14.79
N VAL A 86 2.70 8.31 14.24
CA VAL A 86 2.50 9.76 14.39
C VAL A 86 1.27 10.24 13.61
N GLN A 87 1.02 9.73 12.39
CA GLN A 87 -0.12 10.20 11.60
C GLN A 87 -1.46 9.75 12.17
N MET A 88 -1.49 8.61 12.85
CA MET A 88 -2.69 8.09 13.49
C MET A 88 -2.94 8.75 14.86
N LEU A 89 -1.89 9.02 15.65
CA LEU A 89 -2.01 9.47 17.04
C LEU A 89 -1.92 10.99 17.19
N ASP A 90 -0.96 11.64 16.51
CA ASP A 90 -0.57 13.04 16.74
C ASP A 90 -0.38 13.82 15.43
N GLY A 91 -1.04 13.39 14.35
CA GLY A 91 -0.80 13.91 12.99
C GLY A 91 -1.07 15.41 12.86
N ALA A 92 -2.08 15.93 13.57
CA ALA A 92 -2.37 17.36 13.59
C ALA A 92 -1.21 18.20 14.18
N THR A 93 -0.59 17.71 15.26
CA THR A 93 0.55 18.38 15.91
C THR A 93 1.75 18.42 14.98
N LEU A 94 2.10 17.27 14.37
CA LEU A 94 3.21 17.19 13.42
C LEU A 94 2.97 18.09 12.19
N ALA A 95 1.73 18.12 11.70
CA ALA A 95 1.38 18.87 10.51
C ALA A 95 1.67 20.37 10.64
N HIS A 96 1.56 20.98 11.83
CA HIS A 96 1.93 22.38 12.03
C HIS A 96 3.39 22.65 11.65
N GLY A 97 4.32 21.80 12.08
CA GLY A 97 5.73 21.96 11.75
C GLY A 97 6.04 21.70 10.28
N LEU A 98 5.37 20.71 9.67
CA LEU A 98 5.56 20.39 8.25
C LEU A 98 4.91 21.41 7.31
N SER A 99 3.80 22.03 7.72
CA SER A 99 3.15 23.11 6.97
C SER A 99 3.90 24.44 7.04
N ASP A 100 4.70 24.67 8.10
CA ASP A 100 5.44 25.91 8.30
C ASP A 100 6.86 25.86 7.70
N SER A 101 7.43 24.66 7.53
CA SER A 101 8.79 24.48 7.03
C SER A 101 8.84 23.64 5.74
N PRO A 102 9.18 24.23 4.58
CA PRO A 102 9.31 23.46 3.33
C PRO A 102 10.47 22.46 3.40
N ALA A 103 11.55 22.79 4.11
CA ALA A 103 12.64 21.85 4.36
C ALA A 103 12.20 20.69 5.27
N GLY A 104 11.40 20.97 6.30
CA GLY A 104 10.80 19.95 7.16
C GLY A 104 9.87 19.01 6.40
N LEU A 105 8.98 19.57 5.56
CA LEU A 105 8.12 18.78 4.68
C LEU A 105 8.91 17.91 3.70
N LEU A 106 9.90 18.50 3.03
CA LEU A 106 10.74 17.76 2.08
C LEU A 106 11.48 16.62 2.76
N ALA A 107 12.09 16.86 3.92
CA ALA A 107 12.77 15.82 4.69
C ALA A 107 11.79 14.70 5.11
N TRP A 108 10.57 15.07 5.54
CA TRP A 108 9.55 14.09 5.88
C TRP A 108 9.17 13.22 4.69
N LEU A 109 8.92 13.80 3.51
CA LEU A 109 8.55 13.03 2.32
C LEU A 109 9.72 12.22 1.76
N LEU A 110 10.92 12.82 1.69
CA LEU A 110 12.12 12.20 1.13
C LEU A 110 12.52 10.93 1.90
N GLU A 111 12.37 10.93 3.22
CA GLU A 111 12.63 9.73 4.03
C GLU A 111 11.78 8.54 3.58
N ARG A 112 10.53 8.77 3.14
CA ARG A 112 9.63 7.69 2.67
C ARG A 112 10.03 7.23 1.28
N TRP A 113 10.34 8.16 0.38
CA TRP A 113 10.90 7.81 -0.93
C TRP A 113 12.18 6.99 -0.79
N ASN A 114 13.03 7.33 0.18
CA ASN A 114 14.27 6.61 0.40
C ASN A 114 14.05 5.23 1.06
N ALA A 115 13.31 5.19 2.18
CA ALA A 115 13.15 3.97 2.98
C ALA A 115 12.20 2.94 2.37
N TRP A 116 11.27 3.36 1.49
CA TRP A 116 10.25 2.47 0.93
C TRP A 116 10.62 1.93 -0.45
N SER A 117 11.68 2.45 -1.06
CA SER A 117 12.12 2.04 -2.40
C SER A 117 13.28 1.08 -2.40
N ALA A 118 13.33 0.23 -3.42
CA ALA A 118 14.41 -0.70 -3.66
C ALA A 118 15.60 0.01 -4.36
N ASN A 119 16.17 1.02 -3.68
CA ASN A 119 17.13 1.96 -4.25
C ASN A 119 18.59 1.75 -3.82
N GLY A 120 18.86 0.72 -3.00
CA GLY A 120 20.22 0.40 -2.53
C GLY A 120 20.89 1.49 -1.68
N GLY A 121 20.12 2.44 -1.13
CA GLY A 121 20.62 3.58 -0.36
C GLY A 121 20.87 4.85 -1.18
N ASP A 122 20.60 4.81 -2.49
CA ASP A 122 20.66 5.97 -3.37
C ASP A 122 19.29 6.21 -4.02
N VAL A 123 18.47 7.06 -3.39
CA VAL A 123 17.12 7.39 -3.86
C VAL A 123 17.12 7.99 -5.28
N GLU A 124 18.20 8.68 -5.68
CA GLU A 124 18.30 9.31 -7.00
C GLU A 124 18.58 8.32 -8.13
N SER A 125 18.97 7.08 -7.78
CA SER A 125 19.07 5.98 -8.75
C SER A 125 17.71 5.51 -9.28
N VAL A 126 16.62 5.84 -8.59
CA VAL A 126 15.25 5.44 -8.91
C VAL A 126 14.38 6.63 -9.29
N PHE A 127 14.52 7.76 -8.58
CA PHE A 127 13.71 8.95 -8.79
C PHE A 127 14.60 10.14 -9.10
N THR A 128 14.28 10.92 -10.14
CA THR A 128 15.05 12.13 -10.39
C THR A 128 14.77 13.17 -9.29
N LYS A 129 15.67 14.13 -9.11
CA LYS A 129 15.41 15.26 -8.20
C LYS A 129 14.12 15.99 -8.54
N ASP A 130 13.83 16.14 -9.82
CA ASP A 130 12.62 16.82 -10.29
C ASP A 130 11.37 16.03 -9.89
N ASP A 131 11.39 14.70 -9.91
CA ASP A 131 10.27 13.87 -9.44
C ASP A 131 10.01 14.08 -7.94
N LEU A 132 11.08 13.99 -7.14
CA LEU A 132 11.02 14.15 -5.68
C LEU A 132 10.53 15.56 -5.29
N LEU A 133 11.08 16.59 -5.94
CA LEU A 133 10.70 17.97 -5.72
C LEU A 133 9.30 18.27 -6.23
N THR A 134 8.90 17.74 -7.39
CA THR A 134 7.54 17.90 -7.92
C THR A 134 6.52 17.35 -6.93
N HIS A 135 6.76 16.15 -6.40
CA HIS A 135 5.88 15.56 -5.40
C HIS A 135 5.83 16.41 -4.11
N ALA A 136 6.98 16.87 -3.61
CA ALA A 136 7.02 17.73 -2.44
C ALA A 136 6.30 19.08 -2.66
N VAL A 137 6.44 19.68 -3.84
CA VAL A 137 5.77 20.91 -4.23
C VAL A 137 4.25 20.72 -4.28
N ILE A 138 3.75 19.58 -4.79
CA ILE A 138 2.31 19.26 -4.75
C ILE A 138 1.78 19.29 -3.31
N TYR A 139 2.53 18.76 -2.33
CA TYR A 139 2.12 18.85 -0.92
C TYR A 139 2.21 20.27 -0.36
N TRP A 140 3.30 20.97 -0.68
CA TRP A 140 3.59 22.30 -0.16
C TRP A 140 2.58 23.35 -0.63
N VAL A 141 2.37 23.48 -1.94
CA VAL A 141 1.53 24.54 -2.51
C VAL A 141 0.05 24.36 -2.18
N ASN A 142 -0.39 23.12 -1.97
CA ASN A 142 -1.75 22.81 -1.55
C ASN A 142 -1.92 22.79 -0.03
N ASN A 143 -0.83 22.93 0.72
CA ASN A 143 -0.79 22.72 2.17
C ASN A 143 -1.51 21.42 2.61
N SER A 144 -1.29 20.34 1.87
CA SER A 144 -2.09 19.11 1.99
C SER A 144 -1.49 18.07 2.92
N ILE A 145 -0.36 18.37 3.59
CA ILE A 145 0.24 17.44 4.54
C ILE A 145 -0.73 17.13 5.69
N ALA A 146 -1.37 18.14 6.27
CA ALA A 146 -2.34 17.96 7.36
C ALA A 146 -3.55 17.10 6.95
N THR A 147 -4.08 17.31 5.74
CA THR A 147 -5.25 16.57 5.24
C THR A 147 -4.90 15.15 4.83
N SER A 148 -3.70 14.92 4.28
CA SER A 148 -3.20 13.58 3.98
C SER A 148 -3.03 12.73 5.25
N MET A 149 -2.47 13.30 6.33
CA MET A 149 -2.28 12.62 7.61
C MET A 149 -3.61 12.24 8.27
N ARG A 150 -4.63 13.07 8.09
CA ARG A 150 -5.97 12.85 8.67
C ARG A 150 -6.60 11.53 8.23
N TYR A 151 -6.22 11.01 7.06
CA TYR A 151 -6.68 9.69 6.60
C TYR A 151 -6.41 8.61 7.65
N TYR A 152 -5.19 8.53 8.19
CA TYR A 152 -4.77 7.47 9.12
C TYR A 152 -5.54 7.52 10.44
N ALA A 153 -5.66 8.71 11.02
CA ALA A 153 -6.46 8.93 12.22
C ALA A 153 -7.94 8.56 12.00
N ASN A 154 -8.52 8.93 10.84
CA ASN A 154 -9.91 8.62 10.52
C ASN A 154 -10.14 7.13 10.23
N ALA A 155 -9.21 6.45 9.56
CA ALA A 155 -9.32 5.03 9.26
C ALA A 155 -9.36 4.17 10.55
N ASN A 156 -8.70 4.62 11.61
CA ASN A 156 -8.77 3.97 12.92
C ASN A 156 -9.97 4.45 13.76
N ARG A 157 -10.25 5.76 13.78
CA ARG A 157 -11.37 6.34 14.54
C ARG A 157 -12.74 5.89 14.04
N TYR A 158 -12.85 5.65 12.73
CA TYR A 158 -14.04 5.14 12.07
C TYR A 158 -13.66 3.84 11.36
N PRO A 159 -13.59 2.71 12.12
CA PRO A 159 -13.23 1.42 11.55
C PRO A 159 -14.09 1.07 10.35
N TRP A 160 -13.50 0.36 9.40
CA TRP A 160 -14.22 -0.10 8.22
C TRP A 160 -15.42 -0.98 8.63
N ALA A 161 -16.57 -0.68 8.04
CA ALA A 161 -17.78 -1.47 8.18
C ALA A 161 -18.07 -2.19 6.86
N PRO A 162 -18.25 -3.52 6.86
CA PRO A 162 -18.63 -4.25 5.66
C PRO A 162 -19.97 -3.76 5.10
N ALA A 163 -20.02 -3.58 3.77
CA ALA A 163 -21.25 -3.36 3.04
C ALA A 163 -22.08 -4.65 2.89
N HIS A 164 -21.44 -5.82 3.05
CA HIS A 164 -22.06 -7.14 3.06
C HIS A 164 -21.18 -8.14 3.82
N ASP A 165 -21.71 -9.34 4.09
CA ASP A 165 -21.06 -10.45 4.80
C ASP A 165 -20.57 -11.59 3.87
N ARG A 166 -20.76 -11.45 2.55
CA ARG A 166 -20.36 -12.43 1.53
C ARG A 166 -18.83 -12.68 1.50
N THR A 167 -18.46 -13.88 1.07
CA THR A 167 -17.08 -14.35 0.91
C THR A 167 -16.80 -14.70 -0.57
N PRO A 168 -15.62 -14.38 -1.14
CA PRO A 168 -14.54 -13.58 -0.57
C PRO A 168 -15.01 -12.16 -0.23
N VAL A 169 -14.34 -11.50 0.73
CA VAL A 169 -14.73 -10.16 1.18
C VAL A 169 -14.65 -9.18 0.01
N VAL A 170 -13.57 -9.22 -0.77
CA VAL A 170 -13.44 -8.44 -2.01
C VAL A 170 -13.84 -9.34 -3.18
N GLN A 171 -15.06 -9.14 -3.71
CA GLN A 171 -15.67 -10.02 -4.70
C GLN A 171 -15.32 -9.69 -6.15
N ALA A 172 -15.01 -8.43 -6.46
CA ALA A 172 -14.52 -8.06 -7.78
C ALA A 172 -13.26 -8.88 -8.13
N PRO A 173 -13.05 -9.29 -9.39
CA PRO A 173 -11.82 -9.95 -9.80
C PRO A 173 -10.57 -9.13 -9.42
N VAL A 174 -9.63 -9.72 -8.70
CA VAL A 174 -8.44 -9.02 -8.17
C VAL A 174 -7.17 -9.49 -8.85
N GLY A 175 -6.40 -8.56 -9.40
CA GLY A 175 -5.00 -8.75 -9.77
C GLY A 175 -4.07 -8.18 -8.70
N LEU A 176 -2.99 -8.89 -8.37
CA LEU A 176 -1.97 -8.44 -7.44
C LEU A 176 -0.58 -8.47 -8.06
N THR A 177 0.15 -7.37 -7.89
CA THR A 177 1.57 -7.24 -8.24
C THR A 177 2.35 -6.94 -6.97
N PHE A 178 3.22 -7.85 -6.56
CA PHE A 178 4.12 -7.64 -5.42
C PHE A 178 5.56 -7.38 -5.89
N ALA A 179 6.36 -6.77 -5.02
CA ALA A 179 7.79 -6.65 -5.22
C ALA A 179 8.55 -7.18 -4.00
N THR A 180 9.70 -7.82 -4.21
CA THR A 180 10.39 -8.56 -3.15
C THR A 180 10.95 -7.69 -2.03
N TYR A 181 11.19 -6.39 -2.29
CA TYR A 181 11.62 -5.43 -1.28
C TYR A 181 10.60 -5.25 -0.15
N GLU A 182 9.34 -5.59 -0.38
CA GLU A 182 8.26 -5.59 0.61
C GLU A 182 7.92 -6.99 1.15
N ASN A 183 8.78 -7.99 0.91
CA ASN A 183 8.51 -9.34 1.38
C ASN A 183 8.36 -9.39 2.91
N PRO A 184 7.46 -10.25 3.42
CA PRO A 184 7.38 -10.52 4.84
C PRO A 184 8.66 -11.22 5.33
N PRO A 185 8.93 -11.20 6.65
CA PRO A 185 10.06 -11.91 7.26
C PRO A 185 10.09 -13.39 6.86
N GLY A 186 11.29 -13.88 6.53
CA GLY A 186 11.52 -15.26 6.08
C GLY A 186 11.19 -15.56 4.61
N ILE A 187 10.74 -14.56 3.83
CA ILE A 187 10.46 -14.71 2.40
C ILE A 187 11.43 -13.85 1.59
N HIS A 188 12.13 -14.47 0.63
CA HIS A 188 13.24 -13.81 -0.08
C HIS A 188 13.11 -13.83 -1.61
N THR A 189 12.15 -14.56 -2.17
CA THR A 189 11.99 -14.72 -3.63
C THR A 189 10.60 -14.31 -4.09
N ALA A 190 10.48 -13.87 -5.34
CA ALA A 190 9.18 -13.61 -5.96
C ALA A 190 8.23 -14.82 -5.87
N THR A 191 8.71 -16.02 -6.21
CA THR A 191 7.92 -17.25 -6.08
C THR A 191 7.48 -17.49 -4.63
N GLY A 192 8.39 -17.32 -3.66
CA GLY A 192 8.07 -17.43 -2.24
C GLY A 192 7.00 -16.42 -1.81
N ARG A 193 7.04 -15.20 -2.33
CA ARG A 193 6.05 -14.15 -2.05
C ARG A 193 4.66 -14.48 -2.57
N VAL A 194 4.57 -15.05 -3.78
CA VAL A 194 3.31 -15.53 -4.35
C VAL A 194 2.75 -16.68 -3.52
N GLN A 195 3.58 -17.65 -3.15
CA GLN A 195 3.14 -18.77 -2.32
C GLN A 195 2.68 -18.31 -0.95
N ALA A 196 3.45 -17.44 -0.28
CA ALA A 196 3.09 -16.88 1.02
C ALA A 196 1.76 -16.11 1.01
N PHE A 197 1.41 -15.44 -0.10
CA PHE A 197 0.09 -14.84 -0.26
C PHE A 197 -0.99 -15.92 -0.39
N ARG A 198 -0.83 -16.86 -1.34
CA ARG A 198 -1.85 -17.85 -1.70
C ARG A 198 -2.15 -18.87 -0.59
N THR A 199 -1.18 -19.15 0.28
CA THR A 199 -1.37 -20.03 1.44
C THR A 199 -1.62 -19.25 2.73
N GLY A 200 -1.49 -17.93 2.69
CA GLY A 200 -1.72 -17.06 3.83
C GLY A 200 -3.20 -16.76 4.06
N PRO A 201 -3.56 -16.24 5.25
CA PRO A 201 -4.94 -15.93 5.60
C PRO A 201 -5.59 -14.84 4.74
N GLN A 202 -4.78 -14.08 3.99
CA GLN A 202 -5.25 -13.04 3.09
C GLN A 202 -5.76 -13.59 1.75
N ALA A 203 -5.38 -14.81 1.35
CA ALA A 203 -5.76 -15.36 0.04
C ALA A 203 -7.28 -15.37 -0.17
N ASP A 204 -8.00 -15.88 0.84
CA ASP A 204 -9.46 -16.06 0.82
C ASP A 204 -10.22 -14.74 1.02
N TRP A 205 -9.50 -13.66 1.36
CA TRP A 205 -10.09 -12.32 1.45
C TRP A 205 -10.44 -11.75 0.07
N PHE A 206 -9.76 -12.22 -0.99
CA PHE A 206 -9.86 -11.66 -2.34
C PHE A 206 -10.27 -12.73 -3.36
N ASN A 207 -11.16 -12.37 -4.29
CA ASN A 207 -11.38 -13.10 -5.53
C ASN A 207 -10.18 -12.91 -6.49
N HIS A 208 -9.03 -13.48 -6.12
CA HIS A 208 -7.78 -13.26 -6.84
C HIS A 208 -7.74 -14.07 -8.15
N VAL A 209 -7.61 -13.36 -9.27
CA VAL A 209 -7.55 -13.95 -10.63
C VAL A 209 -6.16 -13.89 -11.24
N ASN A 210 -5.27 -13.07 -10.67
CA ASN A 210 -3.88 -12.94 -11.07
C ASN A 210 -3.05 -12.54 -9.86
N VAL A 211 -1.97 -13.26 -9.56
CA VAL A 211 -1.07 -12.95 -8.45
C VAL A 211 0.34 -13.18 -8.93
N ASN A 212 1.14 -12.12 -9.01
CA ASN A 212 2.57 -12.22 -9.31
C ASN A 212 3.39 -11.40 -8.32
N ALA A 213 4.67 -11.71 -8.30
CA ALA A 213 5.68 -10.94 -7.60
C ALA A 213 6.91 -10.79 -8.51
N HIS A 214 7.68 -9.73 -8.28
CA HIS A 214 8.85 -9.39 -9.08
C HIS A 214 10.05 -9.12 -8.18
N ASP A 215 11.23 -9.56 -8.61
CA ASP A 215 12.45 -9.43 -7.81
C ASP A 215 12.96 -7.98 -7.72
N HIS A 216 12.49 -7.10 -8.62
CA HIS A 216 12.81 -5.67 -8.61
C HIS A 216 11.57 -4.81 -8.31
N GLY A 217 11.78 -3.73 -7.57
CA GLY A 217 10.77 -2.76 -7.15
C GLY A 217 10.58 -2.72 -5.63
N GLY A 218 10.31 -1.52 -5.13
CA GLY A 218 9.90 -1.23 -3.76
C GLY A 218 8.40 -1.01 -3.63
N HIS A 219 8.03 -0.11 -2.72
CA HIS A 219 6.65 0.27 -2.45
C HIS A 219 5.98 0.96 -3.63
N PHE A 220 6.74 1.77 -4.39
CA PHE A 220 6.22 2.53 -5.52
C PHE A 220 6.30 1.71 -6.81
N ILE A 221 5.79 0.46 -6.80
CA ILE A 221 5.91 -0.52 -7.89
C ILE A 221 5.64 0.07 -9.29
N PRO A 222 4.57 0.85 -9.54
CA PRO A 222 4.32 1.39 -10.87
C PRO A 222 5.42 2.33 -11.38
N TRP A 223 6.19 2.93 -10.48
CA TRP A 223 7.33 3.80 -10.78
C TRP A 223 8.64 3.03 -10.86
N GLU A 224 8.90 2.16 -9.88
CA GLU A 224 10.16 1.44 -9.75
C GLU A 224 10.27 0.26 -10.75
N ASN A 225 9.14 -0.35 -11.11
CA ASN A 225 9.08 -1.43 -12.07
C ASN A 225 7.81 -1.32 -12.95
N PRO A 226 7.76 -0.31 -13.85
CA PRO A 226 6.58 -0.03 -14.66
C PRO A 226 6.20 -1.20 -15.57
N ASP A 227 7.18 -1.93 -16.10
CA ASP A 227 6.95 -3.07 -16.98
C ASP A 227 6.25 -4.22 -16.23
N ALA A 228 6.68 -4.53 -15.01
CA ALA A 228 6.01 -5.50 -14.16
C ALA A 228 4.55 -5.09 -13.92
N TRP A 229 4.33 -3.86 -13.45
CA TRP A 229 3.00 -3.35 -13.17
C TRP A 229 2.08 -3.40 -14.39
N VAL A 230 2.54 -2.89 -15.54
CA VAL A 230 1.75 -2.83 -16.77
C VAL A 230 1.43 -4.23 -17.30
N ASN A 231 2.40 -5.14 -17.31
CA ASN A 231 2.18 -6.50 -17.80
C ASN A 231 1.19 -7.27 -16.92
N ASP A 232 1.29 -7.12 -15.60
CA ASP A 232 0.41 -7.78 -14.65
C ASP A 232 -1.00 -7.18 -14.69
N LEU A 233 -1.11 -5.86 -14.84
CA LEU A 233 -2.37 -5.17 -15.05
C LEU A 233 -3.05 -5.67 -16.33
N ARG A 234 -2.32 -5.76 -17.45
CA ARG A 234 -2.85 -6.32 -18.70
C ARG A 234 -3.34 -7.75 -18.53
N ARG A 235 -2.57 -8.61 -17.85
CA ARG A 235 -2.98 -10.00 -17.56
C ARG A 235 -4.24 -10.07 -16.71
N THR A 236 -4.35 -9.21 -15.69
CA THR A 236 -5.52 -9.14 -14.81
C THR A 236 -6.81 -8.90 -15.61
N PHE A 237 -6.76 -7.98 -16.57
CA PHE A 237 -7.94 -7.57 -17.33
C PHE A 237 -8.10 -8.28 -18.68
N HIS A 238 -7.19 -9.17 -19.06
CA HIS A 238 -7.32 -9.95 -20.28
C HIS A 238 -8.60 -10.82 -20.22
N GLY A 239 -9.44 -10.70 -21.24
CA GLY A 239 -10.75 -11.38 -21.31
C GLY A 239 -11.82 -10.86 -20.33
N ARG A 240 -11.57 -9.72 -19.65
CA ARG A 240 -12.51 -9.09 -18.69
C ARG A 240 -12.92 -7.68 -19.07
N ARG A 241 -12.58 -7.26 -20.28
CA ARG A 241 -13.01 -5.99 -20.88
C ARG A 241 -13.86 -6.33 -22.12
N PRO A 242 -14.72 -5.42 -22.59
CA PRO A 242 -15.43 -5.57 -23.86
C PRO A 242 -14.48 -5.88 -25.02
#